data_AF-A0A9D4ZSC5-F1
#
_entry.id   AF-A0A9D4ZSC5-F1
#
_cell.length_a   1.000
_cell.length_b   1.000
_cell.length_c   1.000
_cell.angle_alpha   90.00
_cell.angle_beta   90.00
_cell.angle_gamma   90.00
#
_symmetry.space_group_name_H-M   'P 1'
#
loop_
_entity.id
_entity.type
_entity.pdbx_description
1 polymer ?
#
loop_
_entity_poly.entity_id
_entity_poly.type
_entity_poly.pdbx_seq_one_letter_code
_entity_poly.pdbx_strand_id
1 'polypeptide(L)'
;SFLSINIPEPSFLQSVSELRSQPSIICVKLKKMATKRSVGTLKEADLKGKRVFVRVDLNVPLDDNLNITDDTRIRAAIPTIKYLTGYGAKGRPKGVTPKYSLKPLVPRLSELLGSEVTIAGDSIGEEVEKLVAQIPEGGVLLLENVRFHKEEEKNDPEFAKKLASLADLYVNDAFGTAHRAHASTEGVAKYLKPSVAGFL
;
A
#
# COMPACT_ATOMS: atom_id res chain seq x y z
N SER A 1 82.78 -26.49 34.00
CA SER A 1 81.61 -25.66 34.35
C SER A 1 80.39 -26.56 34.32
N PHE A 2 79.68 -26.78 35.42
CA PHE A 2 78.66 -25.88 36.01
C PHE A 2 77.54 -25.53 35.02
N LEU A 3 76.24 -25.69 35.31
CA LEU A 3 75.52 -26.47 36.35
C LEU A 3 73.99 -26.36 36.07
N SER A 4 73.17 -27.38 36.38
CA SER A 4 71.72 -27.26 36.73
C SER A 4 70.72 -26.76 35.63
N ILE A 5 69.38 -26.89 35.65
CA ILE A 5 68.28 -27.62 36.37
C ILE A 5 66.99 -27.43 35.51
N ASN A 6 65.90 -28.22 35.45
CA ASN A 6 65.41 -29.41 36.21
C ASN A 6 64.59 -30.39 35.33
N ILE A 7 64.16 -31.52 35.93
CA ILE A 7 63.15 -32.51 35.47
C ILE A 7 62.44 -33.05 36.77
N PRO A 8 61.22 -33.65 36.83
CA PRO A 8 60.06 -33.79 35.91
C PRO A 8 58.85 -32.91 36.42
N GLU A 9 57.52 -33.12 36.32
CA GLU A 9 56.56 -34.27 36.38
C GLU A 9 55.18 -33.92 35.75
N PRO A 10 54.26 -34.89 35.50
CA PRO A 10 52.97 -34.67 34.83
C PRO A 10 51.76 -34.51 35.78
N SER A 11 50.92 -33.51 35.50
CA SER A 11 49.51 -33.35 35.96
C SER A 11 48.90 -32.16 35.19
N PHE A 12 47.59 -31.91 35.12
CA PHE A 12 46.42 -32.43 35.87
C PHE A 12 45.17 -32.45 34.95
N LEU A 13 44.07 -33.08 35.40
CA LEU A 13 42.79 -33.07 34.67
C LEU A 13 42.08 -31.71 34.78
N GLN A 14 42.15 -30.88 33.72
CA GLN A 14 41.30 -29.69 33.53
C GLN A 14 41.15 -29.38 32.02
N SER A 15 39.95 -29.18 31.46
CA SER A 15 38.62 -29.56 31.96
C SER A 15 37.63 -29.75 30.80
N VAL A 16 36.86 -30.84 30.80
CA VAL A 16 35.80 -31.10 29.79
C VAL A 16 34.51 -30.38 30.18
N SER A 17 34.60 -29.10 30.57
CA SER A 17 33.52 -28.34 31.23
C SER A 17 33.02 -27.12 30.47
N GLU A 18 33.73 -26.60 29.47
CA GLU A 18 33.30 -25.44 28.67
C GLU A 18 32.56 -25.80 27.38
N LEU A 19 32.09 -27.05 27.25
CA LEU A 19 31.16 -27.49 26.20
C LEU A 19 29.68 -27.21 26.52
N ARG A 20 29.38 -26.31 27.47
CA ARG A 20 28.00 -25.91 27.85
C ARG A 20 27.85 -24.44 28.25
N SER A 21 27.88 -23.52 27.28
CA SER A 21 26.99 -22.35 27.29
C SER A 21 26.87 -21.70 25.91
N GLN A 22 25.83 -20.86 25.74
CA GLN A 22 25.57 -19.94 24.63
C GLN A 22 25.38 -20.53 23.21
N PRO A 23 24.22 -21.14 22.92
CA PRO A 23 23.72 -21.29 21.56
C PRO A 23 23.18 -19.94 21.04
N SER A 24 24.06 -19.07 20.54
CA SER A 24 23.68 -17.75 20.01
C SER A 24 24.36 -17.45 18.67
N ILE A 25 23.65 -16.70 17.82
CA ILE A 25 24.14 -16.18 16.53
C ILE A 25 24.64 -17.25 15.52
N ILE A 26 23.99 -18.43 15.47
CA ILE A 26 23.70 -18.97 14.14
C ILE A 26 22.78 -17.94 13.47
N CYS A 27 23.36 -17.14 12.58
CA CYS A 27 22.63 -16.10 11.87
C CYS A 27 21.68 -16.76 10.87
N VAL A 28 20.49 -17.15 11.36
CA VAL A 28 19.35 -17.49 10.50
C VAL A 28 18.92 -16.22 9.80
N LYS A 29 19.64 -15.90 8.72
CA LYS A 29 19.28 -14.92 7.70
C LYS A 29 18.04 -15.45 6.99
N LEU A 30 16.92 -15.37 7.71
CA LEU A 30 15.57 -15.45 7.17
C LEU A 30 15.50 -14.40 6.06
N LYS A 31 15.74 -14.86 4.82
CA LYS A 31 15.22 -14.21 3.64
C LYS A 31 13.72 -14.04 3.91
N LYS A 32 13.30 -12.83 4.28
CA LYS A 32 11.89 -12.44 4.21
C LYS A 32 11.53 -12.49 2.73
N MET A 33 11.19 -13.69 2.26
CA MET A 33 10.46 -13.87 1.02
C MET A 33 9.25 -12.95 1.16
N ALA A 34 9.14 -11.96 0.28
CA ALA A 34 8.02 -11.06 0.27
C ALA A 34 6.78 -11.86 -0.14
N THR A 35 6.11 -12.47 0.84
CA THR A 35 4.83 -13.15 0.63
C THR A 35 3.91 -12.14 -0.03
N LYS A 36 3.38 -12.51 -1.20
CA LYS A 36 2.61 -11.64 -2.08
C LYS A 36 1.26 -11.32 -1.42
N ARG A 37 1.27 -10.35 -0.50
CA ARG A 37 0.08 -9.92 0.25
C ARG A 37 -0.93 -9.32 -0.72
N SER A 38 -2.10 -9.93 -0.78
CA SER A 38 -3.30 -9.34 -1.37
C SER A 38 -4.19 -8.75 -0.27
N VAL A 39 -5.18 -7.94 -0.66
CA VAL A 39 -6.16 -7.36 0.25
C VAL A 39 -6.90 -8.45 1.06
N GLY A 40 -7.17 -9.61 0.45
CA GLY A 40 -7.72 -10.80 1.10
C GLY A 40 -6.81 -11.50 2.14
N THR A 41 -5.60 -11.00 2.38
CA THR A 41 -4.72 -11.45 3.49
C THR A 41 -4.74 -10.51 4.70
N LEU A 42 -5.44 -9.38 4.60
CA LEU A 42 -5.67 -8.44 5.70
C LEU A 42 -6.92 -8.86 6.48
N LYS A 43 -6.95 -8.61 7.79
CA LYS A 43 -8.12 -8.87 8.65
C LYS A 43 -8.83 -7.58 8.98
N GLU A 44 -10.03 -7.66 9.57
CA GLU A 44 -10.76 -6.50 10.09
C GLU A 44 -9.85 -5.62 10.99
N ALA A 45 -9.08 -6.23 11.89
CA ALA A 45 -8.16 -5.51 12.78
C ALA A 45 -7.00 -4.76 12.06
N ASP A 46 -6.67 -5.13 10.82
CA ASP A 46 -5.67 -4.43 10.00
C ASP A 46 -6.30 -3.26 9.19
N LEU A 47 -7.64 -3.21 9.10
CA LEU A 47 -8.40 -2.37 8.17
C LEU A 47 -9.31 -1.34 8.87
N LYS A 48 -9.90 -1.71 10.01
CA LYS A 48 -10.92 -0.92 10.72
C LYS A 48 -10.40 0.45 11.15
N GLY A 49 -11.12 1.50 10.77
CA GLY A 49 -10.74 2.90 11.02
C GLY A 49 -9.50 3.38 10.25
N LYS A 50 -8.79 2.52 9.50
CA LYS A 50 -7.60 2.89 8.71
C LYS A 50 -8.00 3.62 7.43
N ARG A 51 -7.16 4.56 7.02
CA ARG A 51 -7.26 5.31 5.77
C ARG A 51 -6.55 4.51 4.68
N VAL A 52 -7.28 3.99 3.70
CA VAL A 52 -6.72 3.07 2.69
C VAL A 52 -6.68 3.75 1.32
N PHE A 53 -5.47 3.93 0.79
CA PHE A 53 -5.24 4.41 -0.57
C PHE A 53 -5.42 3.22 -1.52
N VAL A 54 -6.40 3.28 -2.43
CA VAL A 54 -6.70 2.22 -3.39
C VAL A 54 -6.44 2.74 -4.81
N ARG A 55 -5.34 2.31 -5.41
CA ARG A 55 -4.98 2.69 -6.78
C ARG A 55 -5.81 1.83 -7.75
N VAL A 56 -6.72 2.44 -8.51
CA VAL A 56 -7.71 1.76 -9.37
C VAL A 56 -7.63 2.20 -10.84
N ASP A 57 -7.84 1.30 -11.80
CA ASP A 57 -7.96 1.68 -13.21
C ASP A 57 -9.40 2.11 -13.52
N LEU A 58 -9.60 3.43 -13.61
CA LEU A 58 -10.89 4.05 -13.99
C LEU A 58 -10.84 4.70 -15.37
N ASN A 59 -9.91 4.27 -16.24
CA ASN A 59 -9.84 4.72 -17.64
C ASN A 59 -10.93 4.02 -18.48
N VAL A 60 -12.17 4.44 -18.31
CA VAL A 60 -13.32 4.01 -19.12
C VAL A 60 -13.52 4.90 -20.36
N PRO A 61 -14.05 4.35 -21.47
CA PRO A 61 -14.48 5.15 -22.60
C PRO A 61 -15.77 5.93 -22.29
N LEU A 62 -15.73 7.24 -22.54
CA LEU A 62 -16.88 8.13 -22.42
C LEU A 62 -17.40 8.53 -23.82
N ASP A 63 -18.70 8.79 -23.95
CA ASP A 63 -19.29 9.42 -25.14
C ASP A 63 -19.07 10.95 -25.17
N ASP A 64 -19.54 11.61 -26.23
CA ASP A 64 -19.46 13.07 -26.38
C ASP A 64 -20.25 13.85 -25.32
N ASN A 65 -21.18 13.19 -24.62
CA ASN A 65 -21.98 13.74 -23.51
C ASN A 65 -21.38 13.39 -22.13
N LEU A 66 -20.20 12.76 -22.08
CA LEU A 66 -19.51 12.24 -20.90
C LEU A 66 -20.20 11.05 -20.18
N ASN A 67 -21.14 10.35 -20.84
CA ASN A 67 -21.70 9.09 -20.35
C ASN A 67 -20.69 7.95 -20.46
N ILE A 68 -20.75 7.00 -19.52
CA ILE A 68 -19.89 5.81 -19.53
C ILE A 68 -20.42 4.80 -20.57
N THR A 69 -19.62 4.46 -21.57
CA THR A 69 -20.00 3.50 -22.62
C THR A 69 -19.62 2.06 -22.30
N ASP A 70 -18.59 1.86 -21.46
CA ASP A 70 -18.22 0.56 -20.86
C ASP A 70 -17.85 0.76 -19.38
N ASP A 71 -18.58 0.11 -18.48
CA ASP A 71 -18.35 0.17 -17.03
C ASP A 71 -17.55 -1.04 -16.48
N THR A 72 -17.05 -1.93 -17.34
CA THR A 72 -16.33 -3.17 -16.95
C THR A 72 -15.18 -2.89 -15.99
N ARG A 73 -14.38 -1.84 -16.24
CA ARG A 73 -13.26 -1.45 -15.36
C ARG A 73 -13.73 -0.95 -13.98
N ILE A 74 -14.86 -0.22 -13.96
CA ILE A 74 -15.47 0.27 -12.72
C ILE A 74 -15.92 -0.93 -11.89
N ARG A 75 -16.69 -1.85 -12.51
CA ARG A 75 -17.15 -3.11 -11.89
C ARG A 75 -16.00 -3.95 -11.33
N ALA A 76 -14.88 -4.02 -12.05
CA ALA A 76 -13.71 -4.81 -11.65
C ALA A 76 -13.06 -4.32 -10.34
N ALA A 77 -13.14 -3.02 -10.03
CA ALA A 77 -12.65 -2.44 -8.77
C ALA A 77 -13.66 -2.55 -7.60
N ILE A 78 -14.95 -2.82 -7.87
CA ILE A 78 -16.00 -2.88 -6.84
C ILE A 78 -15.71 -3.95 -5.74
N PRO A 79 -15.24 -5.18 -6.04
CA PRO A 79 -14.95 -6.18 -5.00
C PRO A 79 -13.90 -5.69 -3.99
N THR A 80 -12.82 -5.06 -4.48
CA THR A 80 -11.75 -4.52 -3.63
C THR A 80 -12.26 -3.39 -2.75
N ILE A 81 -13.04 -2.46 -3.29
CA ILE A 81 -13.60 -1.35 -2.52
C ILE A 81 -14.61 -1.88 -1.47
N LYS A 82 -15.55 -2.76 -1.85
CA LYS A 82 -16.55 -3.33 -0.93
C LYS A 82 -15.92 -4.16 0.20
N TYR A 83 -14.84 -4.89 -0.09
CA TYR A 83 -14.10 -5.62 0.95
C TYR A 83 -13.50 -4.66 1.98
N LEU A 84 -12.87 -3.58 1.52
CA LEU A 84 -12.27 -2.58 2.41
C LEU A 84 -13.33 -1.85 3.25
N THR A 85 -14.41 -1.35 2.63
CA THR A 85 -15.46 -0.63 3.36
C THR A 85 -16.26 -1.54 4.29
N GLY A 86 -16.49 -2.80 3.91
CA GLY A 86 -17.14 -3.81 4.75
C GLY A 86 -16.39 -4.14 6.05
N TYR A 87 -15.06 -3.95 6.07
CA TYR A 87 -14.24 -4.05 7.29
C TYR A 87 -14.00 -2.69 7.99
N GLY A 88 -14.81 -1.67 7.68
CA GLY A 88 -14.75 -0.35 8.31
C GLY A 88 -13.56 0.51 7.89
N ALA A 89 -12.85 0.15 6.81
CA ALA A 89 -11.77 0.96 6.28
C ALA A 89 -12.31 2.19 5.53
N LYS A 90 -11.61 3.32 5.63
CA LYS A 90 -11.92 4.55 4.89
C LYS A 90 -11.27 4.45 3.51
N GLY A 91 -12.01 3.87 2.57
CA GLY A 91 -11.52 3.49 1.25
C GLY A 91 -11.39 4.69 0.30
N ARG A 92 -10.26 4.79 -0.40
CA ARG A 92 -10.01 5.88 -1.35
C ARG A 92 -9.58 5.36 -2.72
N PRO A 93 -10.54 5.02 -3.60
CA PRO A 93 -10.25 4.82 -5.01
C PRO A 93 -9.58 6.09 -5.57
N LYS A 94 -8.40 5.94 -6.16
CA LYS A 94 -7.70 6.98 -6.90
C LYS A 94 -7.57 6.55 -8.36
N GLY A 95 -8.40 7.13 -9.21
CA GLY A 95 -8.44 6.85 -10.64
C GLY A 95 -7.24 7.43 -11.40
N VAL A 96 -7.01 6.86 -12.58
CA VAL A 96 -6.13 7.43 -13.61
C VAL A 96 -6.94 7.49 -14.89
N THR A 97 -7.04 8.70 -15.46
CA THR A 97 -7.64 8.96 -16.78
C THR A 97 -6.67 9.84 -17.58
N PRO A 98 -6.54 9.67 -18.91
CA PRO A 98 -5.58 10.44 -19.70
C PRO A 98 -6.06 11.87 -20.00
N LYS A 99 -7.37 12.15 -19.96
CA LYS A 99 -7.95 13.37 -20.55
C LYS A 99 -9.16 13.97 -19.80
N TYR A 100 -9.81 13.22 -18.91
CA TYR A 100 -11.10 13.60 -18.31
C TYR A 100 -11.04 13.60 -16.77
N SER A 101 -11.85 14.45 -16.13
CA SER A 101 -12.17 14.38 -14.70
C SER A 101 -12.91 13.09 -14.36
N LEU A 102 -12.78 12.62 -13.12
CA LEU A 102 -13.45 11.42 -12.63
C LEU A 102 -14.90 11.69 -12.16
N LYS A 103 -15.37 12.95 -12.19
CA LYS A 103 -16.73 13.36 -11.78
C LYS A 103 -17.87 12.56 -12.45
N PRO A 104 -17.85 12.26 -13.78
CA PRO A 104 -18.90 11.45 -14.40
C PRO A 104 -19.00 10.01 -13.88
N LEU A 105 -17.95 9.52 -13.19
CA LEU A 105 -17.91 8.16 -12.64
C LEU A 105 -18.53 8.05 -11.25
N VAL A 106 -18.71 9.17 -10.54
CA VAL A 106 -19.23 9.20 -9.16
C VAL A 106 -20.62 8.61 -9.02
N PRO A 107 -21.62 8.91 -9.90
CA PRO A 107 -22.95 8.31 -9.78
C PRO A 107 -22.89 6.79 -9.97
N ARG A 108 -22.14 6.33 -10.98
CA ARG A 108 -22.04 4.90 -11.32
C ARG A 108 -21.26 4.10 -10.27
N LEU A 109 -20.22 4.69 -9.69
CA LEU A 109 -19.53 4.11 -8.54
C LEU A 109 -20.46 4.00 -7.32
N SER A 110 -21.23 5.05 -7.02
CA SER A 110 -22.15 5.06 -5.88
C SER A 110 -23.25 4.01 -6.01
N GLU A 111 -23.84 3.89 -7.22
CA GLU A 111 -24.83 2.86 -7.57
C GLU A 111 -24.26 1.44 -7.41
N LEU A 112 -23.10 1.15 -8.01
CA LEU A 112 -22.47 -0.17 -7.95
C LEU A 112 -21.97 -0.52 -6.53
N LEU A 113 -21.58 0.47 -5.73
CA LEU A 113 -21.20 0.28 -4.33
C LEU A 113 -22.44 0.07 -3.43
N GLY A 114 -23.55 0.74 -3.71
CA GLY A 114 -24.69 0.86 -2.79
C GLY A 114 -24.38 1.80 -1.62
N SER A 115 -23.57 2.83 -1.87
CA SER A 115 -23.09 3.79 -0.85
C SER A 115 -22.68 5.09 -1.54
N GLU A 116 -22.87 6.22 -0.87
CA GLU A 116 -22.48 7.53 -1.41
C GLU A 116 -20.96 7.66 -1.53
N VAL A 117 -20.48 8.02 -2.72
CA VAL A 117 -19.06 8.31 -2.99
C VAL A 117 -18.86 9.82 -3.03
N THR A 118 -18.20 10.37 -2.02
CA THR A 118 -17.72 11.75 -2.07
C THR A 118 -16.60 11.85 -3.12
N ILE A 119 -16.50 12.98 -3.83
CA ILE A 119 -15.35 13.30 -4.69
C ILE A 119 -14.63 14.55 -4.19
N ALA A 120 -13.29 14.49 -4.13
CA ALA A 120 -12.46 15.64 -3.83
C ALA A 120 -12.26 16.52 -5.08
N GLY A 121 -12.12 17.84 -4.89
CA GLY A 121 -11.87 18.78 -5.98
C GLY A 121 -10.50 18.63 -6.67
N ASP A 122 -9.53 18.07 -5.95
CA ASP A 122 -8.18 17.75 -6.43
C ASP A 122 -7.69 16.42 -5.80
N SER A 123 -6.47 16.00 -6.14
CA SER A 123 -5.84 14.76 -5.71
C SER A 123 -4.83 14.93 -4.55
N ILE A 124 -4.49 16.18 -4.20
CA ILE A 124 -3.67 16.63 -3.05
C ILE A 124 -4.16 18.00 -2.53
N GLY A 125 -3.70 18.43 -1.36
CA GLY A 125 -3.92 19.78 -0.82
C GLY A 125 -4.75 19.81 0.46
N GLU A 126 -4.77 20.96 1.15
CA GLU A 126 -5.42 21.08 2.47
C GLU A 126 -6.91 20.72 2.47
N GLU A 127 -7.64 21.04 1.41
CA GLU A 127 -9.07 20.71 1.30
C GLU A 127 -9.27 19.21 1.15
N VAL A 128 -8.39 18.54 0.40
CA VAL A 128 -8.33 17.08 0.34
C VAL A 128 -8.02 16.51 1.73
N GLU A 129 -7.06 17.06 2.47
CA GLU A 129 -6.73 16.64 3.84
C GLU A 129 -7.90 16.81 4.82
N LYS A 130 -8.66 17.92 4.72
CA LYS A 130 -9.85 18.19 5.53
C LYS A 130 -10.98 17.19 5.23
N LEU A 131 -11.28 16.93 3.95
CA LEU A 131 -12.20 15.88 3.53
C LEU A 131 -11.74 14.49 4.03
N VAL A 132 -10.45 14.18 3.84
CA VAL A 132 -9.77 12.93 4.27
C VAL A 132 -9.96 12.63 5.75
N ALA A 133 -10.00 13.65 6.61
CA ALA A 133 -10.26 13.51 8.04
C ALA A 133 -11.75 13.30 8.36
N GLN A 134 -12.66 13.93 7.60
CA GLN A 134 -14.11 13.92 7.84
C GLN A 134 -14.84 12.65 7.36
N ILE A 135 -14.26 11.86 6.45
CA ILE A 135 -14.84 10.59 5.96
C ILE A 135 -15.24 9.68 7.16
N PRO A 136 -16.48 9.15 7.23
CA PRO A 136 -16.89 8.18 8.26
C PRO A 136 -16.21 6.81 8.07
N GLU A 137 -16.29 5.92 9.06
CA GLU A 137 -15.82 4.53 8.87
C GLU A 137 -16.64 3.83 7.77
N GLY A 138 -15.97 3.07 6.91
CA GLY A 138 -16.58 2.50 5.70
C GLY A 138 -16.89 3.50 4.58
N GLY A 139 -16.70 4.81 4.79
CA GLY A 139 -16.94 5.85 3.78
C GLY A 139 -15.91 5.85 2.63
N VAL A 140 -16.33 6.32 1.45
CA VAL A 140 -15.53 6.32 0.22
C VAL A 140 -15.28 7.74 -0.29
N LEU A 141 -14.02 8.11 -0.47
CA LEU A 141 -13.62 9.36 -1.14
C LEU A 141 -12.85 9.05 -2.42
N LEU A 142 -13.44 9.38 -3.57
CA LEU A 142 -12.76 9.40 -4.86
C LEU A 142 -11.88 10.65 -4.94
N LEU A 143 -10.59 10.46 -5.18
CA LEU A 143 -9.67 11.56 -5.47
C LEU A 143 -9.69 11.87 -6.97
N GLU A 144 -9.63 13.16 -7.34
CA GLU A 144 -9.63 13.62 -8.73
C GLU A 144 -8.40 13.11 -9.52
N ASN A 145 -8.51 13.11 -10.86
CA ASN A 145 -7.53 12.53 -11.77
C ASN A 145 -6.08 13.00 -11.52
N VAL A 146 -5.23 12.03 -11.17
CA VAL A 146 -3.82 12.28 -10.82
C VAL A 146 -2.99 12.86 -11.94
N ARG A 147 -3.35 12.61 -13.22
CA ARG A 147 -2.60 13.12 -14.37
C ARG A 147 -2.79 14.61 -14.66
N PHE A 148 -3.62 15.30 -13.86
CA PHE A 148 -3.61 16.76 -13.84
C PHE A 148 -2.31 17.31 -13.20
N HIS A 149 -1.64 16.51 -12.36
CA HIS A 149 -0.32 16.80 -11.81
C HIS A 149 0.76 16.14 -12.68
N LYS A 150 1.69 16.93 -13.23
CA LYS A 150 2.81 16.45 -14.08
C LYS A 150 3.87 15.70 -13.27
N GLU A 151 3.81 15.85 -11.96
CA GLU A 151 4.61 15.25 -10.91
C GLU A 151 4.34 13.73 -10.80
N GLU A 152 3.12 13.29 -11.13
CA GLU A 152 2.70 11.88 -11.13
C GLU A 152 3.54 11.04 -12.09
N GLU A 153 3.61 11.44 -13.37
CA GLU A 153 4.32 10.69 -14.43
C GLU A 153 5.85 10.80 -14.29
N LYS A 154 6.34 11.80 -13.54
CA LYS A 154 7.76 11.94 -13.16
C LYS A 154 8.16 11.11 -11.94
N ASN A 155 7.19 10.48 -11.25
CA ASN A 155 7.41 9.81 -9.96
C ASN A 155 8.02 10.73 -8.89
N ASP A 156 7.52 11.96 -8.80
CA ASP A 156 8.08 12.96 -7.90
C ASP A 156 8.00 12.53 -6.41
N PRO A 157 9.13 12.54 -5.66
CA PRO A 157 9.15 12.09 -4.28
C PRO A 157 8.31 12.92 -3.31
N GLU A 158 8.14 14.23 -3.53
CA GLU A 158 7.32 15.09 -2.66
C GLU A 158 5.83 14.92 -2.94
N PHE A 159 5.45 14.78 -4.21
CA PHE A 159 4.07 14.42 -4.58
C PHE A 159 3.71 13.04 -4.01
N ALA A 160 4.61 12.05 -4.10
CA ALA A 160 4.43 10.74 -3.49
C ALA A 160 4.30 10.80 -1.96
N LYS A 161 5.05 11.67 -1.25
CA LYS A 161 4.87 11.91 0.19
C LYS A 161 3.51 12.52 0.52
N LYS A 162 3.09 13.55 -0.24
CA LYS A 162 1.78 14.22 -0.07
C LYS A 162 0.60 13.28 -0.33
N LEU A 163 0.78 12.24 -1.14
CA LEU A 163 -0.21 11.19 -1.32
C LEU A 163 -0.17 10.14 -0.20
N ALA A 164 1.00 9.86 0.36
CA ALA A 164 1.16 8.95 1.48
C ALA A 164 0.63 9.53 2.80
N SER A 165 0.82 10.82 3.10
CA SER A 165 0.34 11.45 4.36
C SER A 165 -1.17 11.33 4.57
N LEU A 166 -1.94 11.27 3.48
CA LEU A 166 -3.39 11.08 3.50
C LEU A 166 -3.81 9.73 4.09
N ALA A 167 -2.97 8.69 3.97
CA ALA A 167 -3.34 7.30 4.19
C ALA A 167 -2.43 6.57 5.20
N ASP A 168 -2.85 5.37 5.59
CA ASP A 168 -2.10 4.45 6.47
C ASP A 168 -1.66 3.18 5.73
N LEU A 169 -2.41 2.78 4.70
CA LEU A 169 -2.26 1.51 3.97
C LEU A 169 -2.42 1.72 2.46
N TYR A 170 -1.67 0.97 1.65
CA TYR A 170 -1.72 1.04 0.19
C TYR A 170 -2.21 -0.28 -0.43
N VAL A 171 -3.19 -0.17 -1.33
CA VAL A 171 -3.73 -1.26 -2.16
C VAL A 171 -3.54 -0.87 -3.63
N ASN A 172 -2.90 -1.74 -4.42
CA ASN A 172 -2.82 -1.59 -5.87
C ASN A 172 -3.76 -2.58 -6.57
N ASP A 173 -4.83 -2.04 -7.15
CA ASP A 173 -5.89 -2.73 -7.89
C ASP A 173 -5.93 -2.21 -9.35
N ALA A 174 -4.77 -1.79 -9.87
CA ALA A 174 -4.58 -1.20 -11.18
C ALA A 174 -3.39 -1.84 -11.91
N PHE A 175 -3.37 -3.18 -11.97
CA PHE A 175 -2.27 -3.97 -12.54
C PHE A 175 -1.82 -3.49 -13.93
N GLY A 176 -2.76 -3.10 -14.80
CA GLY A 176 -2.48 -2.52 -16.11
C GLY A 176 -1.64 -1.24 -16.12
N THR A 177 -1.47 -0.57 -14.97
CA THR A 177 -0.57 0.59 -14.78
C THR A 177 0.65 0.31 -13.91
N ALA A 178 0.71 -0.85 -13.25
CA ALA A 178 1.79 -1.20 -12.32
C ALA A 178 3.18 -1.37 -12.99
N HIS A 179 3.21 -1.52 -14.32
CA HIS A 179 4.46 -1.52 -15.11
C HIS A 179 5.12 -0.14 -15.24
N ARG A 180 4.45 0.94 -14.79
CA ARG A 180 4.98 2.30 -14.84
C ARG A 180 5.38 2.76 -13.45
N ALA A 181 6.60 3.26 -13.32
CA ALA A 181 7.06 3.95 -12.12
C ALA A 181 6.49 5.36 -12.12
N HIS A 182 5.27 5.52 -11.58
CA HIS A 182 4.62 6.80 -11.30
C HIS A 182 4.52 6.99 -9.78
N ALA A 183 4.25 8.22 -9.34
CA ALA A 183 4.12 8.52 -7.91
C ALA A 183 2.98 7.71 -7.25
N SER A 184 1.80 7.62 -7.86
CA SER A 184 0.67 6.87 -7.30
C SER A 184 0.80 5.34 -7.40
N THR A 185 1.77 4.80 -8.15
CA THR A 185 1.98 3.34 -8.32
C THR A 185 3.20 2.81 -7.57
N GLU A 186 4.32 3.54 -7.60
CA GLU A 186 5.63 3.11 -7.10
C GLU A 186 6.14 4.03 -5.98
N GLY A 187 6.02 5.35 -6.16
CA GLY A 187 6.47 6.34 -5.16
C GLY A 187 5.75 6.20 -3.81
N VAL A 188 4.42 6.14 -3.82
CA VAL A 188 3.57 5.99 -2.61
C VAL A 188 3.87 4.69 -1.86
N ALA A 189 4.16 3.60 -2.58
CA ALA A 189 4.45 2.29 -1.98
C ALA A 189 5.78 2.21 -1.20
N LYS A 190 6.68 3.20 -1.36
CA LYS A 190 7.89 3.35 -0.54
C LYS A 190 7.55 3.84 0.88
N TYR A 191 6.54 4.70 0.99
CA TYR A 191 6.14 5.38 2.22
C TYR A 191 5.02 4.63 2.96
N LEU A 192 3.96 4.21 2.27
CA LEU A 192 2.83 3.49 2.87
C LEU A 192 3.14 2.01 3.11
N LYS A 193 2.92 1.53 4.34
CA LYS A 193 3.13 0.13 4.73
C LYS A 193 2.02 -0.33 5.69
N PRO A 194 1.31 -1.45 5.40
CA PRO A 194 1.59 -2.39 4.31
C PRO A 194 1.16 -1.88 2.93
N SER A 195 1.84 -2.42 1.91
CA SER A 195 1.50 -2.30 0.50
C SER A 195 1.03 -3.69 0.02
N VAL A 196 -0.18 -3.79 -0.52
CA VAL A 196 -0.79 -5.05 -0.98
C VAL A 196 -1.35 -4.93 -2.40
N ALA A 197 -1.52 -6.05 -3.09
CA ALA A 197 -2.35 -6.11 -4.29
C ALA A 197 -3.85 -6.11 -3.91
N GLY A 198 -4.73 -5.64 -4.80
CA GLY A 198 -6.18 -5.80 -4.65
C GLY A 198 -6.65 -7.21 -5.02
N PHE A 199 -7.78 -7.31 -5.72
CA PHE A 199 -8.28 -8.56 -6.29
C PHE A 199 -8.06 -8.67 -7.81
N LEU A 200 -7.65 -7.57 -8.48
CA LEU A 200 -7.37 -7.49 -9.92
C LEU A 200 -5.96 -7.98 -10.32
#